data_AF-A0A8S1E4T9-F1
#
_entry.id   AF-A0A8S1E4T9-F1
#
_cell.length_a   1.000
_cell.length_b   1.000
_cell.length_c   1.000
_cell.angle_alpha   90.00
_cell.angle_beta   90.00
_cell.angle_gamma   90.00
#
_symmetry.space_group_name_H-M   'P 1'
#
loop_
_entity.id
_entity.type
_entity.pdbx_description
1 polymer ?
#
loop_
_entity_poly.entity_id
_entity_poly.type
_entity_poly.pdbx_seq_one_letter_code
_entity_poly.pdbx_strand_id
1 'polypeptide(L)'
;MFRRYVALLKKDDPCCPLCHRDFAAQKESEKLIQELNSKMKDYPSKMKECAESQQKLQQKLSQLQQLIPSQKKIDNLRSNEIPQLRDQIEDLEMSLAAANAEESSASGKLKVPEKILSVAETLRSEMALVDKFQEEIYSLREKLLSVEDKLELCGSTRSLEEAQADQNRITLAIKKLQKAAEEKQNALNQHQQKVNEMKDRKNNLTKELLEIRSGEQQKTQLMDLVKKLTEKDKQLKKELKGAEGEIEPKQRALASAEEEKSIVKAEHSSVKEKHQKELLQFRSRMTNLKDVNKVLEKYEARNLSQKLENLKSNVAKLTDEKEKLVLKKESLASKNARLQKDMA
;
A
#
# COMPACT_ATOMS: atom_id res chain seq x y z
N MET A 1 34.09 -17.21 27.24
CA MET A 1 35.19 -16.73 28.10
C MET A 1 35.46 -17.69 29.26
N PHE A 2 34.60 -17.79 30.29
CA PHE A 2 34.87 -18.55 31.53
C PHE A 2 35.18 -20.06 31.36
N ARG A 3 34.54 -20.76 30.42
CA ARG A 3 34.84 -22.18 30.12
C ARG A 3 36.29 -22.42 29.68
N ARG A 4 36.88 -21.44 28.99
CA ARG A 4 38.26 -21.50 28.48
C ARG A 4 39.26 -21.36 29.63
N TYR A 5 38.96 -20.48 30.59
CA TYR A 5 39.75 -20.28 31.80
C TYR A 5 39.71 -21.50 32.74
N VAL A 6 38.56 -22.15 32.89
CA VAL A 6 38.46 -23.39 33.67
C VAL A 6 39.23 -24.56 33.04
N ALA A 7 39.34 -24.61 31.70
CA ALA A 7 40.15 -25.62 31.02
C ALA A 7 41.67 -25.41 31.18
N LEU A 8 42.12 -24.15 31.31
CA LEU A 8 43.52 -23.80 31.57
C LEU A 8 43.94 -24.11 33.01
N LEU A 9 43.05 -23.89 33.97
CA LEU A 9 43.28 -24.15 35.40
C LEU A 9 43.28 -25.64 35.79
N LYS A 10 42.88 -26.54 34.88
CA LYS A 10 42.84 -28.00 35.09
C LYS A 10 44.09 -28.74 34.59
N LYS A 11 45.08 -28.05 34.01
CA LYS A 11 46.34 -28.64 33.54
C LYS A 11 47.34 -28.78 34.70
N ASP A 12 48.33 -29.65 34.52
CA ASP A 12 49.28 -30.08 35.57
C ASP A 12 50.21 -28.98 36.12
N ASP A 13 50.18 -27.76 35.57
CA ASP A 13 50.78 -26.55 36.14
C ASP A 13 49.74 -25.40 36.15
N PRO A 14 48.92 -25.27 37.22
CA PRO A 14 47.90 -24.25 37.27
C PRO A 14 48.57 -22.89 37.53
N CYS A 15 48.49 -22.00 36.55
CA CYS A 15 48.78 -20.57 36.71
C CYS A 15 47.50 -19.76 36.48
N CYS A 16 47.39 -18.59 37.12
CA CYS A 16 46.22 -17.74 36.95
C CYS A 16 46.12 -17.24 35.49
N PRO A 17 45.05 -17.51 34.73
CA PRO A 17 44.98 -17.19 33.30
C PRO A 17 44.81 -15.69 33.00
N LEU A 18 44.69 -14.84 34.03
CA LEU A 18 44.59 -13.38 33.91
C LEU A 18 45.90 -12.68 34.25
N CYS A 19 46.66 -13.18 35.22
CA CYS A 19 47.88 -12.53 35.71
C CYS A 19 49.14 -13.43 35.68
N HIS A 20 49.02 -14.67 35.19
CA HIS A 20 50.10 -15.66 35.05
C HIS A 20 50.87 -15.97 36.35
N ARG A 21 50.24 -15.72 37.51
CA ARG A 21 50.82 -16.02 38.82
C ARG A 21 50.58 -17.48 39.17
N ASP A 22 51.62 -18.17 39.65
CA ASP A 22 51.53 -19.57 40.08
C ASP A 22 50.75 -19.68 41.40
N PHE A 23 49.93 -20.72 41.52
CA PHE A 23 49.22 -20.97 42.77
C PHE A 23 50.16 -21.64 43.78
N ALA A 24 50.26 -21.06 44.98
CA ALA A 24 51.15 -21.57 46.03
C ALA A 24 50.66 -22.92 46.62
N ALA A 25 49.37 -23.23 46.46
CA ALA A 25 48.77 -24.50 46.85
C ALA A 25 47.68 -24.94 45.87
N GLN A 26 47.61 -26.24 45.55
CA GLN A 26 46.58 -26.84 44.69
C GLN A 26 45.14 -26.51 45.14
N LYS A 27 44.94 -26.27 46.44
CA LYS A 27 43.65 -25.88 47.02
C LYS A 27 43.15 -24.51 46.54
N GLU A 28 44.03 -23.59 46.13
CA GLU A 28 43.64 -22.27 45.65
C GLU A 28 43.11 -22.32 44.21
N SER A 29 43.72 -23.14 43.35
CA SER A 29 43.24 -23.35 41.98
C SER A 29 41.89 -24.09 41.97
N GLU A 30 41.69 -25.07 42.87
CA GLU A 30 40.41 -25.76 43.04
C GLU A 30 39.29 -24.84 43.53
N LYS A 31 39.57 -23.95 44.50
CA LYS A 31 38.60 -22.94 44.96
C LYS A 31 38.21 -21.98 43.84
N LEU A 32 39.18 -21.50 43.05
CA LEU A 32 38.92 -20.62 41.91
C LEU A 32 38.10 -21.34 40.81
N ILE A 33 38.36 -22.62 40.57
CA ILE A 33 37.56 -23.46 39.66
C ILE A 33 36.13 -23.61 40.19
N GLN A 34 35.93 -23.81 41.50
CA GLN A 34 34.59 -23.90 42.11
C GLN A 34 33.83 -22.56 42.03
N GLU A 35 34.48 -21.43 42.28
CA GLU A 35 33.87 -20.10 42.12
C GLU A 35 33.52 -19.79 40.66
N LEU A 36 34.39 -20.16 39.71
CA LEU A 36 34.12 -20.00 38.28
C LEU A 36 32.98 -20.92 37.82
N ASN A 37 32.91 -22.15 38.32
CA ASN A 37 31.85 -23.10 37.99
C ASN A 37 30.49 -22.73 38.61
N SER A 38 30.47 -22.20 39.84
CA SER A 38 29.24 -21.69 40.47
C SER A 38 28.73 -20.45 39.72
N LYS A 39 29.61 -19.47 39.44
CA LYS A 39 29.25 -18.31 38.61
C LYS A 39 28.79 -18.70 37.20
N MET A 40 29.36 -19.75 36.60
CA MET A 40 28.92 -20.28 35.31
C MET A 40 27.60 -21.06 35.38
N LYS A 41 27.24 -21.65 36.54
CA LYS A 41 25.96 -22.33 36.75
C LYS A 41 24.79 -21.35 36.87
N ASP A 42 25.02 -20.18 37.47
CA ASP A 42 23.97 -19.17 37.68
C ASP A 42 23.73 -18.28 36.44
N TYR A 43 24.74 -18.13 35.58
CA TYR A 43 24.67 -17.25 34.40
C TYR A 43 23.58 -17.63 33.38
N PRO A 44 23.35 -18.91 33.04
CA PRO A 44 22.26 -19.30 32.14
C PRO A 44 20.88 -18.94 32.68
N SER A 45 20.66 -19.04 33.99
CA SER A 45 19.39 -18.68 34.62
C SER A 45 19.14 -17.18 34.53
N LYS A 46 20.14 -16.35 34.88
CA LYS A 46 20.06 -14.89 34.72
C LYS A 46 19.91 -14.46 33.26
N MET A 47 20.54 -15.18 32.33
CA MET A 47 20.41 -14.93 30.89
C MET A 47 19.00 -15.25 30.39
N LYS A 48 18.38 -16.33 30.90
CA LYS A 48 16.98 -16.66 30.60
C LYS A 48 16.02 -15.62 31.17
N GLU A 49 16.20 -15.21 32.42
CA GLU A 49 15.39 -14.16 33.05
C GLU A 49 15.48 -12.83 32.29
N CYS A 50 16.69 -12.43 31.89
CA CYS A 50 16.89 -11.24 31.05
C CYS A 50 16.22 -11.39 29.68
N ALA A 51 16.34 -12.55 29.03
CA ALA A 51 15.72 -12.80 27.72
C ALA A 51 14.19 -12.78 27.81
N GLU A 52 13.61 -13.38 28.85
CA GLU A 52 12.16 -13.36 29.10
C GLU A 52 11.65 -11.94 29.41
N SER A 53 12.39 -11.19 30.22
CA SER A 53 12.08 -9.78 30.49
C SER A 53 12.14 -8.94 29.20
N GLN A 54 13.17 -9.15 28.39
CA GLN A 54 13.32 -8.49 27.09
C GLN A 54 12.16 -8.84 26.14
N GLN A 55 11.76 -10.11 26.08
CA GLN A 55 10.64 -10.56 25.26
C GLN A 55 9.32 -9.93 25.73
N LYS A 56 9.07 -9.86 27.04
CA LYS A 56 7.89 -9.20 27.62
C LYS A 56 7.85 -7.70 27.27
N LEU A 57 8.98 -7.01 27.34
CA LEU A 57 9.08 -5.61 26.95
C LEU A 57 8.87 -5.40 25.45
N GLN A 58 9.39 -6.29 24.60
CA GLN A 58 9.18 -6.25 23.16
C GLN A 58 7.71 -6.47 22.80
N GLN A 59 7.03 -7.42 23.46
CA GLN A 59 5.60 -7.65 23.29
C GLN A 59 4.77 -6.43 23.70
N LYS A 60 5.09 -5.81 24.86
CA LYS A 60 4.42 -4.57 25.28
C LYS A 60 4.65 -3.44 24.29
N LEU A 61 5.87 -3.29 23.76
CA LEU A 61 6.18 -2.28 22.77
C LEU A 61 5.39 -2.50 21.47
N SER A 62 5.29 -3.74 20.98
CA SER A 62 4.51 -4.02 19.77
C SER A 62 3.02 -3.77 19.97
N GLN A 63 2.47 -4.12 21.14
CA GLN A 63 1.08 -3.81 21.50
C GLN A 63 0.84 -2.31 21.52
N LEU A 64 1.74 -1.53 22.13
CA LEU A 64 1.64 -0.06 22.13
C LEU A 64 1.73 0.52 20.71
N GLN A 65 2.60 -0.01 19.86
CA GLN A 65 2.71 0.42 18.46
C GLN A 65 1.44 0.14 17.66
N GLN A 66 0.77 -1.00 17.91
CA GLN A 66 -0.51 -1.32 17.29
C GLN A 66 -1.64 -0.39 17.73
N LEU A 67 -1.53 0.25 18.90
CA LEU A 67 -2.53 1.20 19.41
C LEU A 67 -2.37 2.62 18.86
N ILE A 68 -1.19 3.00 18.36
CA ILE A 68 -0.94 4.32 17.74
C ILE A 68 -1.95 4.67 16.63
N PRO A 69 -2.24 3.81 15.63
CA PRO A 69 -3.22 4.13 14.60
C PRO A 69 -4.64 4.27 15.16
N SER A 70 -5.00 3.50 16.17
CA SER A 70 -6.30 3.62 16.86
C SER A 70 -6.41 4.94 17.60
N GLN A 71 -5.33 5.38 18.26
CA GLN A 71 -5.28 6.68 18.93
C GLN A 71 -5.44 7.82 17.92
N LYS A 72 -4.73 7.77 16.79
CA LYS A 72 -4.90 8.78 15.71
C LYS A 72 -6.33 8.85 15.18
N LYS A 73 -7.00 7.70 15.05
CA LYS A 73 -8.42 7.66 14.66
C LYS A 73 -9.31 8.30 15.72
N ILE A 74 -9.09 8.00 17.00
CA ILE A 74 -9.82 8.62 18.11
C ILE A 74 -9.60 10.14 18.12
N ASP A 75 -8.37 10.59 17.90
CA ASP A 75 -8.06 12.02 17.87
C ASP A 75 -8.74 12.71 16.68
N ASN A 76 -8.76 12.09 15.49
CA ASN A 76 -9.49 12.62 14.33
C ASN A 76 -11.00 12.70 14.57
N LEU A 77 -11.58 11.65 15.15
CA LEU A 77 -13.00 11.61 15.51
C LEU A 77 -13.36 12.72 16.51
N ARG A 78 -12.52 12.92 17.53
CA ARG A 78 -12.76 13.93 18.58
C ARG A 78 -12.55 15.36 18.11
N SER A 79 -11.53 15.60 17.28
CA SER A 79 -11.14 16.96 16.88
C SER A 79 -11.87 17.46 15.64
N ASN A 80 -12.24 16.56 14.72
CA ASN A 80 -12.81 16.96 13.43
C ASN A 80 -14.24 16.43 13.25
N GLU A 81 -14.42 15.11 13.25
CA GLU A 81 -15.69 14.51 12.80
C GLU A 81 -16.86 14.80 13.76
N ILE A 82 -16.66 14.65 15.07
CA ILE A 82 -17.72 14.92 16.06
C ILE A 82 -18.12 16.39 16.10
N PRO A 83 -17.18 17.37 16.16
CA PRO A 83 -17.54 18.78 16.09
C PRO A 83 -18.28 19.14 14.80
N GLN A 84 -17.79 18.70 13.63
CA GLN A 84 -18.45 18.96 12.35
C GLN A 84 -19.88 18.42 12.30
N LEU A 85 -20.10 17.20 12.82
CA LEU A 85 -21.44 16.62 12.88
C LEU A 85 -22.35 17.38 13.86
N ARG A 86 -21.81 17.92 14.96
CA ARG A 86 -22.59 18.76 15.88
C ARG A 86 -23.00 20.08 15.25
N ASP A 87 -22.07 20.74 14.57
CA ASP A 87 -22.35 21.99 13.85
C ASP A 87 -23.43 21.76 12.79
N GLN A 88 -23.34 20.65 12.03
CA GLN A 88 -24.36 20.28 11.05
C GLN A 88 -25.73 19.99 11.68
N ILE A 89 -25.76 19.38 12.86
CA ILE A 89 -27.02 19.14 13.59
C ILE A 89 -27.63 20.47 14.03
N GLU A 90 -26.83 21.37 14.58
CA GLU A 90 -27.29 22.69 15.03
C GLU A 90 -27.84 23.53 13.86
N ASP A 91 -27.14 23.54 12.71
CA ASP A 91 -27.61 24.18 11.48
C ASP A 91 -28.95 23.60 10.99
N LEU A 92 -29.09 22.26 11.03
CA LEU A 92 -30.32 21.59 10.64
C LEU A 92 -31.48 21.87 11.61
N GLU A 93 -31.22 21.92 12.90
CA GLU A 93 -32.22 22.27 13.92
C GLU A 93 -32.69 23.72 13.76
N MET A 94 -31.77 24.66 13.48
CA MET A 94 -32.11 26.05 13.17
C MET A 94 -32.97 26.17 11.91
N SER A 95 -32.59 25.45 10.85
CA SER A 95 -33.35 25.43 9.59
C SER A 95 -34.75 24.84 9.78
N LEU A 96 -34.86 23.76 10.57
CA LEU A 96 -36.14 23.13 10.90
C LEU A 96 -37.03 24.06 11.73
N ALA A 97 -36.46 24.77 12.70
CA ALA A 97 -37.20 25.76 13.48
C ALA A 97 -37.71 26.91 12.60
N ALA A 98 -36.90 27.40 11.66
CA ALA A 98 -37.31 28.42 10.70
C ALA A 98 -38.44 27.95 9.79
N ALA A 99 -38.33 26.74 9.23
CA ALA A 99 -39.36 26.13 8.38
C ALA A 99 -40.69 25.96 9.14
N ASN A 100 -40.65 25.50 10.39
CA ASN A 100 -41.86 25.37 11.22
C ASN A 100 -42.51 26.74 11.54
N ALA A 101 -41.70 27.79 11.75
CA ALA A 101 -42.21 29.14 11.94
C ALA A 101 -42.88 29.68 10.68
N GLU A 102 -42.29 29.42 9.51
CA GLU A 102 -42.88 29.77 8.21
C GLU A 102 -44.19 29.00 7.94
N GLU A 103 -44.23 27.70 8.23
CA GLU A 103 -45.44 26.89 8.12
C GLU A 103 -46.57 27.43 9.00
N SER A 104 -46.27 27.73 10.26
CA SER A 104 -47.25 28.29 11.20
C SER A 104 -47.78 29.65 10.72
N SER A 105 -46.90 30.50 10.21
CA SER A 105 -47.26 31.80 9.61
C SER A 105 -48.13 31.63 8.36
N ALA A 106 -47.78 30.71 7.46
CA ALA A 106 -48.56 30.41 6.27
C ALA A 106 -49.95 29.84 6.61
N SER A 107 -50.02 28.92 7.57
CA SER A 107 -51.30 28.39 8.09
C SER A 107 -52.16 29.49 8.71
N GLY A 108 -51.56 30.40 9.49
CA GLY A 108 -52.24 31.57 10.02
C GLY A 108 -52.81 32.48 8.93
N LYS A 109 -52.05 32.72 7.86
CA LYS A 109 -52.49 33.50 6.69
C LYS A 109 -53.61 32.82 5.91
N LEU A 110 -53.69 31.49 5.89
CA LEU A 110 -54.71 30.73 5.17
C LEU A 110 -56.09 30.72 5.87
N LYS A 111 -56.12 30.78 7.20
CA LYS A 111 -57.37 30.75 7.98
C LYS A 111 -58.32 31.91 7.66
N VAL A 112 -57.78 33.08 7.31
CA VAL A 112 -58.58 34.27 6.96
C VAL A 112 -59.31 34.10 5.62
N PRO A 113 -58.62 33.81 4.49
CA PRO A 113 -59.28 33.58 3.21
C PRO A 113 -60.22 32.38 3.24
N GLU A 114 -59.93 31.31 3.99
CA GLU A 114 -60.86 30.19 4.18
C GLU A 114 -62.19 30.63 4.80
N LYS A 115 -62.14 31.46 5.86
CA LYS A 115 -63.35 32.04 6.47
C LYS A 115 -64.09 32.95 5.50
N ILE A 116 -63.36 33.77 4.74
CA ILE A 116 -63.98 34.65 3.73
C ILE A 116 -64.67 33.81 2.66
N LEU A 117 -64.05 32.72 2.21
CA LEU A 117 -64.61 31.81 1.22
C LEU A 117 -65.88 31.12 1.74
N SER A 118 -65.89 30.62 2.98
CA SER A 118 -67.10 30.01 3.56
C SER A 118 -68.26 31.01 3.69
N VAL A 119 -67.95 32.26 4.02
CA VAL A 119 -68.94 33.34 4.07
C VAL A 119 -69.44 33.66 2.66
N ALA A 120 -68.54 33.79 1.68
CA ALA A 120 -68.89 34.05 0.29
C ALA A 120 -69.74 32.93 -0.32
N GLU A 121 -69.49 31.66 0.02
CA GLU A 121 -70.31 30.53 -0.40
C GLU A 121 -71.73 30.59 0.17
N THR A 122 -71.85 30.98 1.43
CA THR A 122 -73.16 31.19 2.08
C THR A 122 -73.91 32.34 1.41
N LEU A 123 -73.24 33.49 1.22
CA LEU A 123 -73.81 34.64 0.53
C LEU A 123 -74.21 34.29 -0.91
N ARG A 124 -73.44 33.48 -1.63
CA ARG A 124 -73.78 33.01 -2.97
C ARG A 124 -75.08 32.20 -2.97
N SER A 125 -75.29 31.33 -1.98
CA SER A 125 -76.55 30.59 -1.87
C SER A 125 -77.75 31.50 -1.56
N GLU A 126 -77.54 32.53 -0.74
CA GLU A 126 -78.57 33.52 -0.42
C GLU A 126 -78.89 34.39 -1.64
N MET A 127 -77.88 34.82 -2.40
CA MET A 127 -78.06 35.55 -3.66
C MET A 127 -78.86 34.74 -4.68
N ALA A 128 -78.56 33.44 -4.83
CA ALA A 128 -79.34 32.57 -5.71
C ALA A 128 -80.82 32.46 -5.26
N LEU A 129 -81.11 32.59 -3.97
CA LEU A 129 -82.48 32.64 -3.47
C LEU A 129 -83.13 33.99 -3.79
N VAL A 130 -82.39 35.10 -3.67
CA VAL A 130 -82.86 36.42 -4.08
C VAL A 130 -83.20 36.46 -5.57
N ASP A 131 -82.35 35.88 -6.43
CA ASP A 131 -82.61 35.80 -7.87
C ASP A 131 -83.90 35.03 -8.16
N LYS A 132 -84.14 33.91 -7.46
CA LYS A 132 -85.42 33.17 -7.57
C LYS A 132 -86.61 34.01 -7.14
N PHE A 133 -86.52 34.74 -6.03
CA PHE A 133 -87.60 35.62 -5.61
C PHE A 133 -87.82 36.78 -6.59
N GLN A 134 -86.77 37.29 -7.23
CA GLN A 134 -86.91 38.28 -8.30
C GLN A 134 -87.63 37.69 -9.51
N GLU A 135 -87.25 36.49 -9.97
CA GLU A 135 -87.95 35.78 -11.04
C GLU A 135 -89.43 35.55 -10.71
N GLU A 136 -89.74 35.14 -9.47
CA GLU A 136 -91.11 35.00 -8.99
C GLU A 136 -91.87 36.32 -9.05
N ILE A 137 -91.27 37.42 -8.56
CA ILE A 137 -91.86 38.77 -8.61
C ILE A 137 -92.12 39.19 -10.06
N TYR A 138 -91.17 39.00 -10.97
CA TYR A 138 -91.36 39.30 -12.40
C TYR A 138 -92.49 38.46 -12.99
N SER A 139 -92.53 37.16 -12.71
CA SER A 139 -93.61 36.28 -13.20
C SER A 139 -94.99 36.69 -12.66
N LEU A 140 -95.06 37.13 -11.41
CA LEU A 140 -96.30 37.61 -10.80
C LEU A 140 -96.72 38.96 -11.40
N ARG A 141 -95.78 39.85 -11.69
CA ARG A 141 -96.05 41.10 -12.39
C ARG A 141 -96.53 40.87 -13.81
N GLU A 142 -95.92 39.94 -14.56
CA GLU A 142 -96.41 39.56 -15.89
C GLU A 142 -97.80 38.94 -15.84
N LYS A 143 -98.08 38.10 -14.84
CA LYS A 143 -99.43 37.56 -14.62
C LYS A 143 -100.43 38.66 -14.28
N LEU A 144 -100.04 39.62 -13.44
CA LEU A 144 -100.87 40.77 -13.10
C LEU A 144 -101.18 41.59 -14.35
N LEU A 145 -100.16 41.98 -15.11
CA LEU A 145 -100.31 42.67 -16.38
C LEU A 145 -101.14 41.87 -17.38
N SER A 146 -100.98 40.55 -17.46
CA SER A 146 -101.82 39.71 -18.33
C SER A 146 -103.28 39.67 -17.88
N VAL A 147 -103.56 39.72 -16.57
CA VAL A 147 -104.92 39.79 -16.04
C VAL A 147 -105.52 41.17 -16.27
N GLU A 148 -104.74 42.24 -16.06
CA GLU A 148 -105.09 43.63 -16.38
C GLU A 148 -105.35 43.80 -17.88
N ASP A 149 -104.44 43.33 -18.73
CA ASP A 149 -104.61 43.30 -20.18
C ASP A 149 -105.81 42.46 -20.58
N LYS A 150 -106.12 41.32 -19.95
CA LYS A 150 -107.34 40.55 -20.26
C LYS A 150 -108.62 41.28 -19.84
N LEU A 151 -108.55 42.10 -18.79
CA LEU A 151 -109.64 42.99 -18.38
C LEU A 151 -109.79 44.16 -19.37
N GLU A 152 -108.70 44.70 -19.90
CA GLU A 152 -108.69 45.79 -20.90
C GLU A 152 -108.99 45.31 -22.34
N LEU A 153 -108.52 44.11 -22.72
CA LEU A 153 -108.70 43.43 -24.02
C LEU A 153 -110.07 42.78 -24.16
N CYS A 154 -110.97 42.96 -23.19
CA CYS A 154 -112.40 42.71 -23.37
C CYS A 154 -112.98 43.55 -24.54
N GLY A 155 -112.19 44.43 -25.17
CA GLY A 155 -112.50 45.15 -26.40
C GLY A 155 -111.49 45.01 -27.56
N SER A 156 -110.80 43.88 -27.77
CA SER A 156 -109.86 43.73 -28.90
C SER A 156 -110.41 42.99 -30.13
N THR A 157 -110.18 43.57 -31.31
CA THR A 157 -110.67 43.17 -32.65
C THR A 157 -109.63 42.40 -33.49
N ARG A 158 -108.66 41.72 -32.88
CA ARG A 158 -107.74 40.82 -33.63
C ARG A 158 -108.34 39.43 -33.82
N SER A 159 -108.35 38.96 -35.06
CA SER A 159 -108.71 37.58 -35.40
C SER A 159 -107.65 36.62 -34.86
N LEU A 160 -108.11 35.53 -34.21
CA LEU A 160 -107.27 34.44 -33.69
C LEU A 160 -106.33 33.85 -34.76
N GLU A 161 -106.75 33.89 -36.02
CA GLU A 161 -106.01 33.32 -37.16
C GLU A 161 -104.76 34.13 -37.51
N GLU A 162 -104.80 35.46 -37.40
CA GLU A 162 -103.64 36.33 -37.68
C GLU A 162 -102.54 36.14 -36.62
N ALA A 163 -102.93 36.02 -35.35
CA ALA A 163 -102.00 35.74 -34.26
C ALA A 163 -101.34 34.36 -34.39
N GLN A 164 -102.09 33.34 -34.84
CA GLN A 164 -101.57 31.99 -35.10
C GLN A 164 -100.61 31.96 -36.30
N ALA A 165 -100.89 32.72 -37.36
CA ALA A 165 -99.99 32.82 -38.51
C ALA A 165 -98.64 33.45 -38.13
N ASP A 166 -98.66 34.52 -37.33
CA ASP A 166 -97.44 35.16 -36.84
C ASP A 166 -96.65 34.26 -35.88
N GLN A 167 -97.33 33.54 -34.99
CA GLN A 167 -96.71 32.56 -34.10
C GLN A 167 -95.98 31.46 -34.89
N ASN A 168 -96.61 30.95 -35.96
CA ASN A 168 -96.01 29.92 -36.81
C ASN A 168 -94.78 30.45 -37.58
N ARG A 169 -94.85 31.69 -38.08
CA ARG A 169 -93.73 32.36 -38.76
C ARG A 169 -92.52 32.52 -37.83
N ILE A 170 -92.74 33.01 -36.61
CA ILE A 170 -91.69 33.20 -35.62
C ILE A 170 -91.10 31.85 -35.19
N THR A 171 -91.94 30.83 -34.99
CA THR A 171 -91.49 29.47 -34.63
C THR A 171 -90.60 28.85 -35.71
N LEU A 172 -90.93 29.06 -36.99
CA LEU A 172 -90.09 28.62 -38.10
C LEU A 172 -88.75 29.36 -38.16
N ALA A 173 -88.73 30.67 -37.88
CA ALA A 173 -87.51 31.45 -37.81
C ALA A 173 -86.59 30.98 -36.66
N ILE A 174 -87.16 30.71 -35.48
CA ILE A 174 -86.43 30.17 -34.33
C ILE A 174 -85.81 28.80 -34.68
N LYS A 175 -86.58 27.89 -35.28
CA LYS A 175 -86.06 26.56 -35.69
C LYS A 175 -84.91 26.68 -36.70
N LYS A 176 -84.95 27.63 -37.62
CA LYS A 176 -83.85 27.88 -38.56
C LYS A 176 -82.60 28.40 -37.85
N LEU A 177 -82.75 29.34 -36.93
CA LEU A 177 -81.65 29.87 -36.13
C LEU A 177 -81.03 28.81 -35.22
N GLN A 178 -81.85 27.93 -34.61
CA GLN A 178 -81.38 26.82 -33.79
C GLN A 178 -80.52 25.84 -34.60
N LYS A 179 -80.96 25.43 -35.79
CA LYS A 179 -80.15 24.57 -36.68
C LYS A 179 -78.82 25.22 -37.07
N ALA A 180 -78.84 26.50 -37.41
CA ALA A 180 -77.61 27.23 -37.73
C ALA A 180 -76.65 27.31 -36.52
N ALA A 181 -77.18 27.49 -35.31
CA ALA A 181 -76.40 27.49 -34.08
C ALA A 181 -75.79 26.10 -33.79
N GLU A 182 -76.57 25.03 -33.95
CA GLU A 182 -76.09 23.65 -33.80
C GLU A 182 -74.98 23.31 -34.79
N GLU A 183 -75.12 23.70 -36.06
CA GLU A 183 -74.08 23.52 -37.09
C GLU A 183 -72.78 24.25 -36.71
N LYS A 184 -72.88 25.50 -36.22
CA LYS A 184 -71.72 26.26 -35.76
C LYS A 184 -71.09 25.66 -34.51
N GLN A 185 -71.88 25.16 -33.57
CA GLN A 185 -71.39 24.49 -32.38
C GLN A 185 -70.67 23.18 -32.73
N ASN A 186 -71.21 22.41 -33.67
CA ASN A 186 -70.58 21.19 -34.17
C ASN A 186 -69.25 21.49 -34.87
N ALA A 187 -69.21 22.53 -35.71
CA ALA A 187 -67.97 22.99 -36.33
C ALA A 187 -66.93 23.43 -35.29
N LEU A 188 -67.35 24.17 -34.25
CA LEU A 188 -66.48 24.59 -33.15
C LEU A 188 -65.89 23.37 -32.42
N ASN A 189 -66.72 22.38 -32.11
CA ASN A 189 -66.29 21.14 -31.45
C ASN A 189 -65.27 20.37 -32.31
N GLN A 190 -65.49 20.27 -33.62
CA GLN A 190 -64.53 19.67 -34.55
C GLN A 190 -63.20 20.43 -34.62
N HIS A 191 -63.25 21.77 -34.64
CA HIS A 191 -62.05 22.59 -34.59
C HIS A 191 -61.30 22.41 -33.26
N GLN A 192 -62.01 22.32 -32.13
CA GLN A 192 -61.40 22.08 -30.83
C GLN A 192 -60.72 20.71 -30.75
N GLN A 193 -61.34 19.66 -31.31
CA GLN A 193 -60.73 18.34 -31.43
C GLN A 193 -59.44 18.39 -32.26
N LYS A 194 -59.47 19.03 -33.44
CA LYS A 194 -58.26 19.22 -34.27
C LYS A 194 -57.16 19.99 -33.54
N VAL A 195 -57.51 21.01 -32.76
CA VAL A 195 -56.53 21.76 -31.96
C VAL A 195 -55.89 20.87 -30.91
N ASN A 196 -56.68 20.04 -30.23
CA ASN A 196 -56.16 19.11 -29.22
C ASN A 196 -55.24 18.05 -29.87
N GLU A 197 -55.65 17.45 -30.99
CA GLU A 197 -54.81 16.51 -31.76
C GLU A 197 -53.48 17.14 -32.18
N MET A 198 -53.50 18.40 -32.65
CA MET A 198 -52.30 19.12 -33.03
C MET A 198 -51.40 19.44 -31.83
N LYS A 199 -51.97 19.73 -30.66
CA LYS A 199 -51.22 19.89 -29.41
C LYS A 199 -50.56 18.57 -29.00
N ASP A 200 -51.27 17.46 -29.09
CA ASP A 200 -50.73 16.13 -28.76
C ASP A 200 -49.59 15.75 -29.71
N ARG A 201 -49.76 15.98 -31.01
CA ARG A 201 -48.68 15.81 -32.00
C ARG A 201 -47.47 16.69 -31.69
N LYS A 202 -47.67 17.96 -31.36
CA LYS A 202 -46.59 18.86 -30.96
C LYS A 202 -45.85 18.34 -29.71
N ASN A 203 -46.59 17.88 -28.71
CA ASN A 203 -46.01 17.35 -27.49
C ASN A 203 -45.20 16.07 -27.76
N ASN A 204 -45.70 15.17 -28.61
CA ASN A 204 -44.98 13.96 -29.01
C ASN A 204 -43.70 14.29 -29.78
N LEU A 205 -43.75 15.19 -30.77
CA LEU A 205 -42.56 15.65 -31.49
C LEU A 205 -41.55 16.33 -30.56
N THR A 206 -42.03 17.06 -29.54
CA THR A 206 -41.15 17.67 -28.54
C THR A 206 -40.45 16.62 -27.68
N LYS A 207 -41.15 15.53 -27.30
CA LYS A 207 -40.55 14.40 -26.59
C LYS A 207 -39.49 13.71 -27.45
N GLU A 208 -39.79 13.39 -28.70
CA GLU A 208 -38.83 12.79 -29.64
C GLU A 208 -37.60 13.69 -29.81
N LEU A 209 -37.78 15.02 -29.92
CA LEU A 209 -36.67 15.97 -30.00
C LEU A 209 -35.80 15.95 -28.73
N LEU A 210 -36.41 15.86 -27.55
CA LEU A 210 -35.68 15.76 -26.28
C LEU A 210 -34.91 14.45 -26.17
N GLU A 211 -35.50 13.34 -26.59
CA GLU A 211 -34.83 12.03 -26.64
C GLU A 211 -33.63 12.03 -27.58
N ILE A 212 -33.79 12.61 -28.79
CA ILE A 212 -32.69 12.76 -29.75
C ILE A 212 -31.56 13.62 -29.17
N ARG A 213 -31.89 14.76 -28.54
CA ARG A 213 -30.89 15.63 -27.88
C ARG A 213 -30.16 14.92 -26.74
N SER A 214 -30.89 14.16 -25.93
CA SER A 214 -30.29 13.33 -24.88
C SER A 214 -29.34 12.30 -25.47
N GLY A 215 -29.73 11.62 -26.55
CA GLY A 215 -28.86 10.69 -27.29
C GLY A 215 -27.61 11.37 -27.85
N GLU A 216 -27.74 12.60 -28.37
CA GLU A 216 -26.61 13.40 -28.87
C GLU A 216 -25.63 13.78 -27.75
N GLN A 217 -26.14 14.16 -26.57
CA GLN A 217 -25.31 14.41 -25.38
C GLN A 217 -24.58 13.14 -24.92
N GLN A 218 -25.23 11.98 -24.94
CA GLN A 218 -24.57 10.72 -24.61
C GLN A 218 -23.47 10.38 -25.64
N LYS A 219 -23.74 10.60 -26.93
CA LYS A 219 -22.75 10.40 -28.00
C LYS A 219 -21.52 11.30 -27.81
N THR A 220 -21.70 12.57 -27.49
CA THR A 220 -20.56 13.49 -27.25
C THR A 220 -19.75 13.07 -26.02
N GLN A 221 -20.40 12.68 -24.93
CA GLN A 221 -19.72 12.12 -23.75
C GLN A 221 -18.91 10.87 -24.09
N LEU A 222 -19.48 9.95 -24.87
CA LEU A 222 -18.77 8.75 -25.34
C LEU A 222 -17.59 9.11 -26.25
N MET A 223 -17.74 10.07 -27.16
CA MET A 223 -16.64 10.54 -28.01
C MET A 223 -15.51 11.15 -27.18
N ASP A 224 -15.80 11.92 -26.14
CA ASP A 224 -14.79 12.48 -25.25
C ASP A 224 -14.11 11.40 -24.41
N LEU A 225 -14.84 10.37 -23.98
CA LEU A 225 -14.25 9.20 -23.32
C LEU A 225 -13.29 8.45 -24.24
N VAL A 226 -13.69 8.22 -25.50
CA VAL A 226 -12.84 7.57 -26.52
C VAL A 226 -11.57 8.39 -26.76
N LYS A 227 -11.67 9.72 -26.87
CA LYS A 227 -10.50 10.60 -27.01
C LYS A 227 -9.55 10.45 -25.82
N LYS A 228 -10.07 10.53 -24.60
CA LYS A 228 -9.27 10.37 -23.36
C LYS A 228 -8.58 9.00 -23.30
N LEU A 229 -9.29 7.93 -23.64
CA LEU A 229 -8.72 6.58 -23.67
C LEU A 229 -7.65 6.44 -24.76
N THR A 230 -7.86 7.04 -25.92
CA THR A 230 -6.87 7.03 -27.02
C THR A 230 -5.61 7.82 -26.66
N GLU A 231 -5.74 8.94 -25.94
CA GLU A 231 -4.60 9.69 -25.42
C GLU A 231 -3.82 8.89 -24.38
N LYS A 232 -4.52 8.21 -23.45
CA LYS A 232 -3.89 7.31 -22.49
C LYS A 232 -3.18 6.14 -23.16
N ASP A 233 -3.80 5.50 -24.15
CA ASP A 233 -3.17 4.42 -24.93
C ASP A 233 -1.90 4.91 -25.64
N LYS A 234 -1.93 6.12 -26.21
CA LYS A 234 -0.73 6.74 -26.81
C LYS A 234 0.36 7.02 -25.78
N GLN A 235 0.01 7.49 -24.58
CA GLN A 235 0.96 7.72 -23.49
C GLN A 235 1.60 6.40 -23.03
N LEU A 236 0.78 5.39 -22.74
CA LEU A 236 1.24 4.06 -22.34
C LEU A 236 2.13 3.42 -23.42
N LYS A 237 1.80 3.56 -24.71
CA LYS A 237 2.66 3.09 -25.80
C LYS A 237 4.00 3.80 -25.86
N LYS A 238 4.06 5.09 -25.51
CA LYS A 238 5.34 5.83 -25.43
C LYS A 238 6.16 5.37 -24.23
N GLU A 239 5.53 5.18 -23.08
CA GLU A 239 6.19 4.67 -21.87
C GLU A 239 6.72 3.25 -22.09
N LEU A 240 5.93 2.38 -22.72
CA LEU A 240 6.34 1.02 -23.07
C LEU A 240 7.58 1.03 -23.99
N LYS A 241 7.55 1.82 -25.06
CA LYS A 241 8.70 1.98 -25.96
C LYS A 241 9.93 2.55 -25.26
N GLY A 242 9.74 3.49 -24.32
CA GLY A 242 10.82 4.03 -23.50
C GLY A 242 11.45 2.95 -22.62
N ALA A 243 10.62 2.16 -21.93
CA ALA A 243 11.07 1.04 -21.11
C ALA A 243 11.75 -0.05 -21.94
N GLU A 244 11.21 -0.41 -23.11
CA GLU A 244 11.85 -1.33 -24.06
C GLU A 244 13.22 -0.82 -24.52
N GLY A 245 13.34 0.48 -24.78
CA GLY A 245 14.60 1.13 -25.11
C GLY A 245 15.64 1.10 -23.97
N GLU A 246 15.20 1.07 -22.70
CA GLU A 246 16.09 0.92 -21.55
C GLU A 246 16.55 -0.53 -21.29
N ILE A 247 15.84 -1.53 -21.82
CA ILE A 247 16.18 -2.95 -21.61
C ILE A 247 17.51 -3.28 -22.29
N GLU A 248 17.69 -2.91 -23.55
CA GLU A 248 18.93 -3.17 -24.30
C GLU A 248 20.21 -2.64 -23.62
N PRO A 249 20.30 -1.36 -23.20
CA PRO A 249 21.50 -0.86 -22.54
C PRO A 249 21.73 -1.53 -21.19
N LYS A 250 20.67 -1.86 -20.44
CA LYS A 250 20.80 -2.61 -19.18
C LYS A 250 21.30 -4.04 -19.41
N GLN A 251 20.81 -4.72 -20.45
CA GLN A 251 21.30 -6.05 -20.85
C GLN A 251 22.76 -6.00 -21.29
N ARG A 252 23.17 -4.99 -22.08
CA ARG A 252 24.56 -4.78 -22.47
C ARG A 252 25.46 -4.51 -21.26
N ALA A 253 25.02 -3.64 -20.35
CA ALA A 253 25.76 -3.34 -19.13
C ALA A 253 25.91 -4.59 -18.23
N LEU A 254 24.86 -5.41 -18.13
CA LEU A 254 24.90 -6.67 -17.40
C LEU A 254 25.91 -7.65 -18.04
N ALA A 255 25.87 -7.82 -19.37
CA ALA A 255 26.79 -8.69 -20.08
C ALA A 255 28.26 -8.26 -19.89
N SER A 256 28.54 -6.95 -20.00
CA SER A 256 29.87 -6.39 -19.74
C SER A 256 30.33 -6.67 -18.30
N ALA A 257 29.46 -6.47 -17.31
CA ALA A 257 29.77 -6.74 -15.91
C ALA A 257 29.99 -8.24 -15.63
N GLU A 258 29.27 -9.12 -16.32
CA GLU A 258 29.46 -10.57 -16.22
C GLU A 258 30.80 -11.00 -16.83
N GLU A 259 31.20 -10.41 -17.94
CA GLU A 259 32.50 -10.67 -18.58
C GLU A 259 33.65 -10.16 -17.73
N GLU A 260 33.59 -8.93 -17.21
CA GLU A 260 34.55 -8.39 -16.24
C GLU A 260 34.68 -9.29 -15.01
N LYS A 261 33.55 -9.74 -14.45
CA LYS A 261 33.53 -10.66 -13.32
C LYS A 261 34.19 -12.00 -13.67
N SER A 262 34.02 -12.51 -14.89
CA SER A 262 34.65 -13.74 -15.36
C SER A 262 36.17 -13.59 -15.46
N ILE A 263 36.64 -12.48 -16.04
CA ILE A 263 38.07 -12.14 -16.16
C ILE A 263 38.71 -12.06 -14.76
N VAL A 264 38.13 -11.27 -13.85
CA VAL A 264 38.64 -11.12 -12.49
C VAL A 264 38.65 -12.45 -11.74
N LYS A 265 37.63 -13.30 -11.93
CA LYS A 265 37.63 -14.66 -11.34
C LYS A 265 38.77 -15.53 -11.90
N ALA A 266 39.02 -15.49 -13.20
CA ALA A 266 40.08 -16.26 -13.83
C ALA A 266 41.47 -15.79 -13.35
N GLU A 267 41.69 -14.46 -13.29
CA GLU A 267 42.91 -13.86 -12.75
C GLU A 267 43.12 -14.26 -11.28
N HIS A 268 42.09 -14.09 -10.44
CA HIS A 268 42.16 -14.46 -9.04
C HIS A 268 42.42 -15.96 -8.85
N SER A 269 41.85 -16.82 -9.70
CA SER A 269 42.14 -18.27 -9.69
C SER A 269 43.60 -18.55 -10.05
N SER A 270 44.14 -17.90 -11.08
CA SER A 270 45.55 -18.05 -11.50
C SER A 270 46.52 -17.59 -10.41
N VAL A 271 46.27 -16.42 -9.81
CA VAL A 271 47.09 -15.88 -8.71
C VAL A 271 47.03 -16.81 -7.50
N LYS A 272 45.84 -17.32 -7.15
CA LYS A 272 45.68 -18.28 -6.06
C LYS A 272 46.45 -19.58 -6.32
N GLU A 273 46.44 -20.09 -7.55
CA GLU A 273 47.19 -21.30 -7.92
C GLU A 273 48.71 -21.07 -7.85
N LYS A 274 49.21 -19.90 -8.29
CA LYS A 274 50.62 -19.51 -8.15
C LYS A 274 51.04 -19.48 -6.68
N HIS A 275 50.28 -18.79 -5.83
CA HIS A 275 50.59 -18.74 -4.39
C HIS A 275 50.50 -20.12 -3.71
N GLN A 276 49.59 -21.00 -4.15
CA GLN A 276 49.54 -22.37 -3.66
C GLN A 276 50.79 -23.17 -4.06
N LYS A 277 51.27 -23.03 -5.30
CA LYS A 277 52.52 -23.65 -5.76
C LYS A 277 53.73 -23.14 -4.98
N GLU A 278 53.83 -21.84 -4.75
CA GLU A 278 54.87 -21.23 -3.92
C GLU A 278 54.85 -21.78 -2.49
N LEU A 279 53.66 -21.84 -1.86
CA LEU A 279 53.48 -22.43 -0.54
C LEU A 279 53.94 -23.89 -0.47
N LEU A 280 53.65 -24.69 -1.50
CA LEU A 280 54.10 -26.07 -1.59
C LEU A 280 55.64 -26.17 -1.72
N GLN A 281 56.25 -25.29 -2.53
CA GLN A 281 57.71 -25.21 -2.64
C GLN A 281 58.37 -24.76 -1.33
N PHE A 282 57.79 -23.79 -0.63
CA PHE A 282 58.28 -23.39 0.70
C PHE A 282 58.16 -24.53 1.71
N ARG A 283 57.03 -25.27 1.70
CA ARG A 283 56.86 -26.45 2.55
C ARG A 283 57.89 -27.53 2.26
N SER A 284 58.16 -27.83 0.98
CA SER A 284 59.15 -28.85 0.60
C SER A 284 60.58 -28.42 0.96
N ARG A 285 60.92 -27.14 0.77
CA ARG A 285 62.18 -26.57 1.25
C ARG A 285 62.30 -26.67 2.76
N MET A 286 61.22 -26.42 3.49
CA MET A 286 61.20 -26.51 4.95
C MET A 286 61.33 -27.94 5.46
N THR A 287 60.75 -28.94 4.78
CA THR A 287 61.00 -30.36 5.09
C THR A 287 62.44 -30.76 4.78
N ASN A 288 62.99 -30.32 3.64
CA ASN A 288 64.39 -30.59 3.30
C ASN A 288 65.34 -29.95 4.33
N LEU A 289 65.08 -28.71 4.75
CA LEU A 289 65.83 -28.04 5.81
C LEU A 289 65.75 -28.82 7.13
N LYS A 290 64.56 -29.31 7.51
CA LYS A 290 64.42 -30.17 8.69
C LYS A 290 65.23 -31.46 8.57
N ASP A 291 65.27 -32.07 7.39
CA ASP A 291 66.01 -33.31 7.18
C ASP A 291 67.53 -33.07 7.15
N VAL A 292 68.00 -31.96 6.56
CA VAL A 292 69.39 -31.51 6.68
C VAL A 292 69.74 -31.22 8.14
N ASN A 293 68.85 -30.57 8.89
CA ASN A 293 69.06 -30.29 10.31
C ASN A 293 69.19 -31.59 11.12
N LYS A 294 68.34 -32.60 10.85
CA LYS A 294 68.49 -33.94 11.46
C LYS A 294 69.82 -34.61 11.09
N VAL A 295 70.32 -34.40 9.88
CA VAL A 295 71.63 -34.93 9.48
C VAL A 295 72.75 -34.20 10.22
N LEU A 296 72.66 -32.87 10.38
CA LEU A 296 73.61 -32.08 11.16
C LEU A 296 73.58 -32.47 12.64
N GLU A 297 72.40 -32.61 13.25
CA GLU A 297 72.24 -33.13 14.61
C GLU A 297 72.88 -34.52 14.76
N LYS A 298 72.70 -35.42 13.78
CA LYS A 298 73.38 -36.72 13.74
C LYS A 298 74.88 -36.61 13.55
N TYR A 299 75.38 -35.59 12.85
CA TYR A 299 76.80 -35.35 12.62
C TYR A 299 77.49 -34.79 13.87
N GLU A 300 76.84 -33.84 14.56
CA GLU A 300 77.27 -33.32 15.86
C GLU A 300 77.27 -34.44 16.92
N ALA A 301 76.20 -35.24 16.98
CA ALA A 301 76.13 -36.40 17.88
C ALA A 301 77.23 -37.45 17.62
N ARG A 302 77.81 -37.49 16.41
CA ARG A 302 78.89 -38.43 16.05
C ARG A 302 80.28 -37.99 16.50
N ASN A 303 80.47 -36.77 17.04
CA ASN A 303 81.74 -36.28 17.58
C ASN A 303 82.96 -36.66 16.72
N LEU A 304 82.84 -36.52 15.40
CA LEU A 304 83.87 -36.95 14.44
C LEU A 304 85.15 -36.10 14.56
N SER A 305 85.03 -34.83 15.00
CA SER A 305 86.17 -33.94 15.25
C SER A 305 87.12 -34.53 16.31
N GLN A 306 86.57 -35.03 17.42
CA GLN A 306 87.34 -35.68 18.49
C GLN A 306 88.00 -36.98 18.01
N LYS A 307 87.32 -37.77 17.15
CA LYS A 307 87.93 -38.98 16.55
C LYS A 307 89.06 -38.64 15.58
N LEU A 308 88.95 -37.55 14.82
CA LEU A 308 89.97 -37.13 13.86
C LEU A 308 91.21 -36.57 14.58
N GLU A 309 91.01 -35.88 15.70
CA GLU A 309 92.09 -35.40 16.56
C GLU A 309 92.82 -36.55 17.26
N ASN A 310 92.08 -37.57 17.74
CA ASN A 310 92.67 -38.80 18.26
C ASN A 310 93.44 -39.60 17.20
N LEU A 311 92.94 -39.67 15.97
CA LEU A 311 93.64 -40.30 14.84
C LEU A 311 94.92 -39.54 14.45
N LYS A 312 94.89 -38.20 14.43
CA LYS A 312 96.10 -37.38 14.20
C LYS A 312 97.14 -37.60 15.29
N SER A 313 96.72 -37.67 16.56
CA SER A 313 97.60 -38.03 17.68
C SER A 313 98.21 -39.43 17.51
N ASN A 314 97.44 -40.42 17.06
CA ASN A 314 97.96 -41.77 16.83
C ASN A 314 98.92 -41.85 15.64
N VAL A 315 98.65 -41.11 14.56
CA VAL A 315 99.58 -41.03 13.42
C VAL A 315 100.91 -40.41 13.84
N ALA A 316 100.87 -39.33 14.66
CA ALA A 316 102.08 -38.71 15.19
C ALA A 316 102.91 -39.68 16.05
N LYS A 317 102.26 -40.52 16.88
CA LYS A 317 102.95 -41.56 17.67
C LYS A 317 103.60 -42.63 16.79
N LEU A 318 102.90 -43.09 15.75
CA LEU A 318 103.42 -44.11 14.83
C LEU A 318 104.57 -43.61 13.96
N THR A 319 104.59 -42.33 13.58
CA THR A 319 105.74 -41.72 12.89
C THR A 319 106.97 -41.64 13.79
N ASP A 320 106.77 -41.34 15.07
CA ASP A 320 107.84 -41.29 16.09
C ASP A 320 108.43 -42.69 16.35
N GLU A 321 107.59 -43.73 16.36
CA GLU A 321 108.03 -45.13 16.45
C GLU A 321 108.78 -45.59 15.19
N LYS A 322 108.35 -45.14 14.00
CA LYS A 322 109.03 -45.44 12.74
C LYS A 322 110.44 -44.83 12.70
N GLU A 323 110.61 -43.59 13.15
CA GLU A 323 111.93 -42.95 13.23
C GLU A 323 112.87 -43.67 14.22
N LYS A 324 112.36 -44.09 15.37
CA LYS A 324 113.13 -44.92 16.34
C LYS A 324 113.56 -46.27 15.75
N LEU A 325 112.74 -46.89 14.91
CA LEU A 325 113.08 -48.13 14.21
C LEU A 325 114.11 -47.93 13.09
N VAL A 326 114.07 -46.80 12.39
CA VAL A 326 115.08 -46.44 11.37
C VAL A 326 116.45 -46.23 12.01
N LEU A 327 116.51 -45.50 13.14
CA LEU A 327 117.75 -45.33 13.92
C LEU A 327 118.29 -46.67 14.45
N LYS A 328 117.40 -47.58 14.89
CA LYS A 328 117.79 -48.95 15.25
C LYS A 328 118.36 -49.73 14.07
N LYS A 329 117.76 -49.60 12.88
CA LYS A 329 118.23 -50.26 11.64
C LYS A 329 119.61 -49.76 11.21
N GLU A 330 119.87 -48.47 11.32
CA GLU A 330 121.19 -47.87 11.03
C GLU A 330 122.26 -48.28 12.06
N SER A 331 121.88 -48.43 13.34
CA SER A 331 122.78 -48.97 14.37
C SER A 331 123.12 -50.47 14.16
N LEU A 332 122.20 -51.24 13.57
CA LEU A 332 122.42 -52.65 13.23
C LEU A 332 123.23 -52.81 11.93
N ALA A 333 123.02 -51.93 10.95
CA ALA A 333 123.81 -51.90 9.71
C ALA A 333 125.28 -51.54 9.99
N SER A 334 125.55 -50.60 10.89
CA SER A 334 126.91 -50.26 11.32
C SER A 334 127.58 -51.37 12.16
N LYS A 335 126.81 -52.15 12.93
CA LYS A 335 127.32 -53.37 13.60
C LYS A 335 127.64 -54.49 12.62
N ASN A 336 126.82 -54.69 11.59
CA ASN A 336 127.08 -55.71 10.56
C ASN A 336 128.32 -55.38 9.69
N ALA A 337 128.55 -54.09 9.39
CA ALA A 337 129.73 -53.65 8.66
C ALA A 337 131.06 -53.84 9.44
N ARG A 338 131.01 -53.87 10.78
CA ARG A 338 132.19 -54.22 11.61
C ARG A 338 132.48 -55.72 11.60
N LEU A 339 131.46 -56.58 11.59
CA LEU A 339 131.65 -58.03 11.60
C LEU A 339 132.15 -58.60 10.27
N GLN A 340 131.94 -57.92 9.13
CA GLN A 340 132.48 -58.33 7.83
C GLN A 340 133.95 -57.94 7.59
N LYS A 341 134.57 -57.17 8.51
CA LYS A 341 135.99 -56.79 8.42
C LYS A 341 136.92 -57.70 9.25
N ASP A 342 136.38 -58.56 10.10
CA ASP A 342 137.12 -59.43 11.03
C ASP A 342 137.14 -60.92 10.63
N MET A 343 136.79 -61.28 9.39
CA MET A 343 136.96 -62.65 8.86
C MET A 343 137.60 -62.74 7.45
N ALA A 344 138.54 -61.85 7.12
CA ALA A 344 139.45 -62.03 5.99
C ALA A 344 140.90 -61.84 6.43
#